data_AF-A0A1G0PGX3-F1
#
_entry.id   AF-A0A1G0PGX3-F1
#
_cell.length_a   1.000
_cell.length_b   1.000
_cell.length_c   1.000
_cell.angle_alpha   90.00
_cell.angle_beta   90.00
_cell.angle_gamma   90.00
#
_symmetry.space_group_name_H-M   'P 1'
#
loop_
_entity.id
_entity.type
_entity.pdbx_description
1 polymer ?
#
loop_
_entity_poly.entity_id
_entity_poly.type
_entity_poly.pdbx_seq_one_letter_code
_entity_poly.pdbx_strand_id
1 'polypeptide(L)' 'MSGRSSGPDAPSSPERRRNPTLREVLDELVAHVRDIARRARTMSRDELGYAQQRLEWLADEVWRLAVEGEDQQPR' A
#
# COMPACT_ATOMS: atom_id res chain seq x y z
N MET A 1 17.80 -38.55 6.07
CA MET A 1 16.44 -37.97 6.15
C MET A 1 16.61 -36.52 6.55
N SER A 2 16.67 -35.60 5.59
CA SER A 2 16.90 -34.17 5.86
C SER A 2 15.57 -33.44 5.78
N GLY A 3 15.05 -33.06 6.94
CA GLY A 3 13.86 -32.22 7.07
C GLY A 3 14.16 -30.81 6.56
N ARG A 4 13.44 -30.41 5.52
CA ARG A 4 13.42 -29.06 4.96
C ARG A 4 12.85 -28.12 6.02
N SER A 5 13.66 -27.17 6.48
CA SER A 5 13.23 -26.06 7.32
C SER A 5 12.16 -25.24 6.59
N SER A 6 10.93 -25.32 7.07
CA SER A 6 9.88 -24.37 6.72
C SER A 6 10.29 -22.99 7.21
N GLY A 7 10.46 -22.04 6.28
CA GLY A 7 10.62 -20.63 6.61
C GLY A 7 9.40 -20.11 7.38
N PRO A 8 9.54 -19.02 8.14
CA PRO A 8 8.44 -18.50 8.94
C PRO A 8 7.29 -18.15 8.00
N ASP A 9 6.18 -18.84 8.20
CA ASP A 9 4.86 -18.51 7.67
C ASP A 9 4.59 -17.06 8.11
N ALA A 10 4.82 -16.11 7.20
CA ALA A 10 4.52 -14.71 7.47
C ALA A 10 3.01 -14.67 7.73
N PRO A 11 2.54 -14.28 8.93
CA PRO A 11 1.15 -14.40 9.28
C PRO A 11 0.36 -13.65 8.22
N SER A 12 -0.45 -14.38 7.46
CA SER A 12 -1.41 -13.81 6.53
C SER A 12 -2.44 -13.08 7.37
N SER A 13 -2.13 -11.84 7.78
CA SER A 13 -2.93 -11.07 8.72
C SER A 13 -4.39 -11.09 8.25
N PRO A 14 -5.36 -11.33 9.16
CA PRO A 14 -6.78 -11.40 8.82
C PRO A 14 -7.25 -10.15 8.05
N GLU A 15 -6.61 -9.01 8.31
CA GLU A 15 -6.76 -7.74 7.61
C GLU A 15 -6.48 -7.82 6.10
N ARG A 16 -5.49 -8.62 5.68
CA ARG A 16 -5.15 -8.84 4.26
C ARG A 16 -6.24 -9.58 3.48
N ARG A 17 -7.12 -10.31 4.16
CA ARG A 17 -8.30 -10.96 3.56
C ARG A 17 -9.54 -10.08 3.60
N ARG A 18 -9.49 -8.98 4.37
CA ARG A 18 -10.66 -8.23 4.81
C ARG A 18 -11.05 -7.12 3.84
N ASN A 19 -10.10 -6.60 3.05
CA ASN A 19 -10.37 -5.62 2.01
C ASN A 19 -9.32 -5.72 0.87
N PRO A 20 -9.58 -6.47 -0.22
CA PRO A 20 -8.63 -6.61 -1.32
C PRO A 20 -8.33 -5.28 -2.02
N THR A 21 -9.33 -4.40 -2.13
CA THR A 21 -9.18 -3.07 -2.73
C THR A 21 -8.25 -2.17 -1.92
N LEU A 22 -8.39 -2.14 -0.58
CA LEU A 22 -7.46 -1.41 0.29
C LEU A 22 -6.02 -1.88 0.08
N ARG A 23 -5.83 -3.18 -0.12
CA ARG A 23 -4.50 -3.73 -0.36
C ARG A 23 -3.91 -3.27 -1.68
N GLU A 24 -4.69 -3.28 -2.75
CA GLU A 24 -4.26 -2.80 -4.07
C GLU A 24 -3.83 -1.33 -4.01
N VAL A 25 -4.61 -0.49 -3.34
CA VAL A 25 -4.28 0.95 -3.17
C VAL A 25 -3.02 1.13 -2.31
N LEU A 26 -2.84 0.35 -1.23
CA LEU A 26 -1.62 0.36 -0.43
C LEU A 26 -0.39 -0.08 -1.23
N ASP A 27 -0.52 -1.14 -2.03
CA ASP A 27 0.56 -1.62 -2.89
C ASP A 27 0.92 -0.56 -3.95
N GLU A 28 -0.08 0.13 -4.52
CA GLU A 28 0.14 1.25 -5.43
C GLU A 28 0.87 2.43 -4.75
N LEU A 29 0.43 2.82 -3.55
CA LEU A 29 1.08 3.86 -2.75
C LEU A 29 2.56 3.53 -2.50
N VAL A 30 2.86 2.32 -2.04
CA VAL A 30 4.23 1.89 -1.78
C VAL A 30 5.06 1.87 -3.07
N ALA A 31 4.49 1.42 -4.19
CA ALA A 31 5.16 1.44 -5.49
C ALA A 31 5.50 2.88 -5.92
N HIS A 32 4.55 3.81 -5.78
CA HIS A 32 4.74 5.22 -6.12
C HIS A 32 5.81 5.89 -5.25
N VAL A 33 5.76 5.70 -3.94
CA VAL A 33 6.78 6.24 -3.02
C VAL A 33 8.17 5.73 -3.37
N ARG A 34 8.32 4.42 -3.65
CA ARG A 34 9.61 3.83 -4.02
C ARG A 34 10.14 4.36 -5.35
N ASP A 35 9.24 4.56 -6.31
CA ASP A 35 9.60 5.11 -7.61
C ASP A 35 10.07 6.56 -7.50
N ILE A 36 9.34 7.41 -6.77
CA ILE A 36 9.73 8.79 -6.46
C ILE A 36 11.06 8.80 -5.72
N ALA A 37 11.25 8.00 -4.68
CA ALA A 37 12.50 7.96 -3.92
C ALA A 37 13.72 7.62 -4.79
N ARG A 38 13.53 6.78 -5.83
CA ARG A 38 14.60 6.42 -6.78
C ARG A 38 14.90 7.53 -7.79
N ARG A 39 13.88 8.27 -8.23
CA ARG A 39 13.97 9.20 -9.37
C ARG A 39 13.88 10.67 -9.00
N ALA A 40 13.60 11.02 -7.75
CA ALA A 40 13.34 12.40 -7.31
C ALA A 40 14.42 13.41 -7.73
N ARG A 41 15.69 13.00 -7.75
CA ARG A 41 16.81 13.88 -8.16
C ARG A 41 16.82 14.24 -9.65
N THR A 42 16.15 13.47 -10.49
CA THR A 42 16.09 13.67 -11.95
C THR A 42 14.71 14.15 -12.41
N MET A 43 13.75 14.31 -11.50
CA MET A 43 12.42 14.80 -11.81
C MET A 43 12.43 16.33 -11.93
N SER A 44 11.70 16.84 -12.91
CA SER A 44 11.36 18.25 -13.03
C SER A 44 10.44 18.70 -11.88
N ARG A 45 10.28 20.02 -11.73
CA ARG A 45 9.37 20.58 -10.72
C ARG A 45 7.91 20.17 -10.97
N ASP A 46 7.48 20.14 -12.22
CA ASP A 46 6.13 19.72 -12.59
C ASP A 46 5.91 18.24 -12.30
N GLU A 47 6.89 17.38 -12.59
CA GLU A 47 6.81 15.96 -12.23
C GLU A 47 6.77 15.75 -10.73
N LEU A 48 7.54 16.52 -9.94
CA LEU A 48 7.47 16.47 -8.47
C LEU A 48 6.11 16.94 -7.95
N GLY A 49 5.56 18.01 -8.52
CA GLY A 49 4.23 18.52 -8.17
C GLY A 49 3.12 17.52 -8.50
N TYR A 50 3.22 16.83 -9.63
CA TYR A 50 2.30 15.74 -9.98
C TYR A 50 2.45 14.55 -9.03
N ALA A 51 3.68 14.13 -8.76
CA ALA A 51 3.96 13.02 -7.87
C ALA A 51 3.46 13.28 -6.44
N GLN A 52 3.59 14.52 -5.95
CA GLN A 52 3.01 14.92 -4.66
C GLN A 52 1.48 14.81 -4.68
N GLN A 53 0.80 15.39 -5.68
CA GLN A 53 -0.66 15.29 -5.80
C GLN A 53 -1.13 13.83 -5.87
N ARG A 54 -0.36 12.96 -6.55
CA ARG A 54 -0.68 11.54 -6.64
C ARG A 54 -0.54 10.84 -5.29
N LEU A 55 0.48 11.17 -4.51
CA LEU A 55 0.66 10.63 -3.15
C LEU A 55 -0.45 11.10 -2.20
N GLU A 56 -0.84 12.38 -2.29
CA GLU A 56 -1.95 12.93 -1.49
C GLU A 56 -3.26 12.19 -1.79
N TRP A 57 -3.60 12.03 -3.08
CA TRP A 57 -4.79 11.27 -3.48
C TRP A 57 -4.75 9.81 -2.99
N LEU A 58 -3.59 9.14 -3.10
CA LEU A 58 -3.46 7.75 -2.65
C LEU A 58 -3.60 7.64 -1.13
N ALA A 59 -3.11 8.62 -0.37
CA ALA A 59 -3.26 8.67 1.08
C ALA A 59 -4.74 8.86 1.49
N ASP A 60 -5.46 9.76 0.82
CA ASP A 60 -6.89 9.97 1.05
C ASP A 60 -7.70 8.70 0.73
N GLU A 61 -7.37 8.02 -0.36
CA GLU A 61 -8.05 6.79 -0.77
C GLU A 61 -7.79 5.63 0.21
N VAL A 62 -6.55 5.51 0.73
CA VAL A 62 -6.23 4.56 1.80
C VAL A 62 -7.05 4.87 3.05
N TRP A 63 -7.13 6.13 3.46
CA TRP A 63 -7.92 6.54 4.63
C TRP A 63 -9.40 6.18 4.46
N ARG A 64 -9.98 6.54 3.31
CA ARG A 64 -11.38 6.25 2.97
C ARG A 64 -11.68 4.75 3.05
N LEU A 65 -10.86 3.93 2.41
CA LEU A 65 -11.05 2.47 2.36
C LEU A 65 -10.77 1.77 3.70
N ALA A 66 -9.86 2.32 4.51
CA ALA A 66 -9.60 1.81 5.85
C ALA A 66 -10.83 2.01 6.75
N VAL A 67 -11.40 3.22 6.76
CA VAL A 67 -12.59 3.55 7.56
C VAL A 67 -13.83 2.79 7.05
N GLU A 68 -14.06 2.72 5.74
CA GLU A 68 -15.19 1.98 5.15
C GLU A 68 -15.11 0.45 5.41
N GLY A 69 -13.91 -0.08 5.62
CA GLY A 69 -13.69 -1.49 5.99
C GLY A 69 -13.97 -1.79 7.47
N GLU A 70 -13.97 -0.78 8.34
CA GLU A 70 -14.34 -0.90 9.76
C GLU A 70 -15.86 -0.95 9.94
N ASP A 71 -16.63 -0.16 9.18
CA ASP A 71 -18.10 -0.10 9.26
C ASP A 71 -18.82 -1.38 8.78
N GLN A 72 -18.17 -2.21 7.97
CA GLN A 72 -18.74 -3.46 7.45
C GLN A 72 -18.55 -4.68 8.37
N GLN A 73 -17.96 -4.52 9.56
CA GLN A 73 -17.83 -5.60 10.53
C GLN A 73 -19.07 -5.62 11.47
N PRO A 74 -19.97 -6.61 11.38
CA PRO A 74 -21.01 -6.77 12.40
C PRO A 74 -20.32 -7.09 13.74
N ARG A 75 -20.68 -6.32 14.78
CA ARG A 75 -20.30 -6.59 16.17
C ARG A 75 -20.86 -7.91 16.68
#